data_AF-A0A967YTI3-F1
#
_entry.id   AF-A0A967YTI3-F1
#
_cell.length_a   1.000
_cell.length_b   1.000
_cell.length_c   1.000
_cell.angle_alpha   90.00
_cell.angle_beta   90.00
_cell.angle_gamma   90.00
#
_symmetry.space_group_name_H-M   'P 1'
#
loop_
_entity.id
_entity.type
_entity.pdbx_description
1 polymer ?
#
loop_
_entity_poly.entity_id
_entity_poly.type
_entity_poly.pdbx_seq_one_letter_code
_entity_poly.pdbx_strand_id
1 'polypeptide(L)'
;FLRWLGASTGSAVLNLNLPLRLLATANPGQNPLAGSVNRDWERIYRDQYKYDSWFDWVCSPNDTHACRVRAYVRNGIVTRLGSTYDYQNYKDLYDNHATHNWNPRQCAKGYTFHRVIYGPYRLKHPIVRRGWLEWANAGFPALTPELKSKYKFNSRGEDEFIQISWDDAFDNIAKALYAIASRYSGDEGKTRLLEQGYQPEMIDAMQRAGTRTVKIRGGMGLLGVIGKYGMYRLNNSLALLDANVRGVGKDKALGGRNFSNYTWHGDQAPGHPWVHGLQTSDCDFNDLRFSKLIIMDGKNLVENKLPDSHWFIECMERGAKIVVIAPEYGPPSTKADYWIPIRPATDAALWLGVTKIIVDNKWYDTNFLKKYSDFPLLVRKDNLKRLRAHEVFPDYGSDLSETGPSMKIQGYTKEQHEKLGDYVVWDEKENKPKALTRDDIGETMLKKGVEPALDGTFKIKLVDGKEVEVATLWTLYQVHLKDYDIDTVCDITKAPKELV
;
A
#
# COMPACT_ATOMS: atom_id res chain seq x y z
N PHE A 1 -0.50 -52.72 -10.34
CA PHE A 1 0.12 -53.94 -10.91
C PHE A 1 0.17 -55.11 -9.91
N LEU A 2 -0.57 -55.10 -8.79
CA LEU A 2 -0.69 -56.24 -7.86
C LEU A 2 -2.15 -56.43 -7.46
N ARG A 3 -2.96 -56.96 -8.38
CA ARG A 3 -4.33 -57.43 -8.12
C ARG A 3 -4.71 -58.70 -8.89
N TRP A 4 -3.75 -59.39 -9.51
CA TRP A 4 -4.02 -60.51 -10.43
C TRP A 4 -3.11 -61.74 -10.24
N LEU A 5 -2.57 -61.96 -9.04
CA LEU A 5 -1.90 -63.22 -8.70
C LEU A 5 -2.47 -63.76 -7.39
N GLY A 6 -3.76 -64.09 -7.44
CA GLY A 6 -4.44 -64.87 -6.41
C GLY A 6 -4.59 -66.32 -6.90
N ALA A 7 -4.21 -67.26 -6.03
CA ALA A 7 -4.58 -68.67 -6.08
C ALA A 7 -4.09 -69.48 -7.30
N SER A 8 -2.79 -69.77 -7.39
CA SER A 8 -2.28 -70.99 -8.07
C SER A 8 -0.77 -71.23 -7.93
N THR A 9 0.01 -70.29 -7.41
CA THR A 9 1.47 -70.42 -7.27
C THR A 9 1.97 -70.70 -5.85
N GLY A 10 1.07 -70.95 -4.89
CA GLY A 10 1.41 -71.17 -3.47
C GLY A 10 2.12 -72.50 -3.17
N SER A 11 2.12 -73.47 -4.08
CA SER A 11 2.71 -74.80 -3.84
C SER A 11 4.00 -75.06 -4.62
N ALA A 12 4.37 -74.18 -5.57
CA ALA A 12 5.61 -74.32 -6.35
C ALA A 12 6.82 -73.60 -5.71
N VAL A 13 6.60 -72.67 -4.78
CA VAL A 13 7.67 -71.89 -4.15
C VAL A 13 8.26 -72.58 -2.90
N LEU A 14 7.56 -73.56 -2.32
CA LEU A 14 8.03 -74.30 -1.14
C LEU A 14 9.08 -75.37 -1.44
N ASN A 15 9.35 -75.67 -2.72
CA ASN A 15 10.36 -76.65 -3.15
C ASN A 15 11.57 -76.03 -3.86
N LEU A 16 11.63 -74.69 -3.94
CA LEU A 16 12.87 -74.02 -4.31
C LEU A 16 13.69 -73.88 -3.04
N ASN A 17 14.79 -74.64 -2.94
CA ASN A 17 15.94 -74.37 -2.07
C ASN A 17 16.53 -72.99 -2.42
N LEU A 18 15.76 -71.92 -2.21
CA LEU A 18 16.23 -70.55 -2.22
C LEU A 18 17.13 -70.45 -0.99
N PRO A 19 18.45 -70.27 -1.17
CA PRO A 19 19.32 -70.11 -0.03
C PRO A 19 18.81 -68.92 0.79
N LEU A 20 18.36 -69.18 2.01
CA LEU A 20 18.04 -68.20 3.05
C LEU A 20 19.20 -67.24 3.37
N ARG A 21 20.32 -67.32 2.64
CA ARG A 21 21.43 -66.37 2.61
C ARG A 21 20.99 -64.93 2.31
N LEU A 22 19.88 -64.70 1.61
CA LEU A 22 19.32 -63.35 1.40
C LEU A 22 18.64 -62.76 2.65
N LEU A 23 18.41 -63.55 3.69
CA LEU A 23 17.87 -63.14 5.00
C LEU A 23 18.90 -63.24 6.12
N ALA A 24 20.18 -63.43 5.80
CA ALA A 24 21.25 -63.40 6.79
C ALA A 24 21.35 -61.99 7.41
N THR A 25 21.36 -61.92 8.75
CA THR A 25 21.56 -60.67 9.49
C THR A 25 22.90 -60.04 9.09
N ALA A 26 22.88 -58.74 8.75
CA ALA A 26 24.10 -57.99 8.46
C ALA A 26 25.10 -58.13 9.61
N ASN A 27 26.38 -58.33 9.28
CA ASN A 27 27.43 -58.58 10.26
C ASN A 27 27.55 -57.35 11.20
N PRO A 28 27.41 -57.49 12.54
CA PRO A 28 27.28 -56.35 13.46
C PRO A 28 28.44 -55.35 13.45
N GLY A 29 29.60 -55.72 12.88
CA GLY A 29 30.78 -54.85 12.74
C GLY A 29 31.01 -54.27 11.35
N GLN A 30 30.18 -54.59 10.35
CA GLN A 30 30.28 -53.98 9.01
C GLN A 30 29.33 -52.79 8.94
N ASN A 31 29.88 -51.58 8.76
CA ASN A 31 29.07 -50.45 8.32
C ASN A 31 28.51 -50.78 6.93
N PRO A 32 27.18 -50.94 6.77
CA PRO A 32 26.58 -51.30 5.49
C PRO A 32 26.77 -50.21 4.42
N LEU A 33 27.22 -49.00 4.80
CA LEU A 33 27.59 -47.90 3.92
C LEU A 33 29.12 -47.80 3.67
N ALA A 34 29.95 -48.67 4.26
CA ALA A 34 31.40 -48.67 4.04
C ALA A 34 31.82 -49.30 2.71
N GLY A 35 30.94 -50.05 2.04
CA GLY A 35 31.10 -50.51 0.66
C GLY A 35 30.27 -49.67 -0.31
N SER A 36 30.62 -49.72 -1.61
CA SER A 36 29.77 -49.14 -2.65
C SER A 36 28.46 -49.91 -2.77
N VAL A 37 27.43 -49.48 -2.05
CA VAL A 37 26.07 -50.01 -2.19
C VAL A 37 25.47 -49.58 -3.54
N ASN A 38 24.59 -50.39 -4.14
CA ASN A 38 23.84 -49.96 -5.32
C ASN A 38 22.97 -48.74 -4.95
N ARG A 39 23.14 -47.63 -5.67
CA ARG A 39 22.47 -46.35 -5.46
C ARG A 39 21.52 -45.99 -6.60
N ASP A 40 21.14 -46.94 -7.46
CA ASP A 40 20.30 -46.69 -8.63
C ASP A 40 18.90 -46.20 -8.24
N TRP A 41 18.41 -46.60 -7.07
CA TRP A 41 17.15 -46.13 -6.51
C TRP A 41 17.10 -44.59 -6.33
N GLU A 42 18.25 -43.93 -6.14
CA GLU A 42 18.33 -42.47 -6.05
C GLU A 42 17.95 -41.78 -7.37
N ARG A 43 18.00 -42.49 -8.51
CA ARG A 43 17.50 -42.00 -9.80
C ARG A 43 16.05 -41.56 -9.73
N ILE A 44 15.22 -42.22 -8.90
CA ILE A 44 13.80 -41.87 -8.73
C ILE A 44 13.67 -40.42 -8.22
N TYR A 45 14.45 -40.04 -7.20
CA TYR A 45 14.41 -38.69 -6.63
C TYR A 45 15.06 -37.65 -7.55
N ARG A 46 16.16 -38.00 -8.21
CA ARG A 46 16.78 -37.11 -9.22
C ARG A 46 15.83 -36.84 -10.38
N ASP A 47 15.11 -37.87 -10.82
CA ASP A 47 14.11 -37.75 -11.86
C ASP A 47 12.94 -36.87 -11.38
N GLN A 48 12.42 -37.06 -10.16
CA GLN A 48 11.35 -36.19 -9.62
C GLN A 48 11.73 -34.70 -9.59
N TYR A 49 12.99 -34.37 -9.24
CA TYR A 49 13.45 -32.98 -9.18
C TYR A 49 13.78 -32.36 -10.56
N LYS A 50 13.96 -33.20 -11.59
CA LYS A 50 14.27 -32.78 -12.97
C LYS A 50 13.11 -31.99 -13.59
N TYR A 51 13.46 -31.03 -14.44
CA TYR A 51 12.57 -30.23 -15.27
C TYR A 51 13.10 -30.16 -16.71
N ASP A 52 12.23 -29.86 -17.67
CA ASP A 52 12.54 -29.77 -19.09
C ASP A 52 12.90 -28.33 -19.49
N SER A 53 12.21 -27.35 -18.88
CA SER A 53 12.46 -25.93 -19.08
C SER A 53 12.06 -25.13 -17.83
N TRP A 54 12.36 -23.83 -17.85
CA TRP A 54 11.97 -22.91 -16.80
C TRP A 54 11.74 -21.51 -17.39
N PHE A 55 11.00 -20.69 -16.67
CA PHE A 55 10.85 -19.27 -16.97
C PHE A 55 10.64 -18.49 -15.67
N ASP A 56 10.98 -17.20 -15.69
CA ASP A 56 10.82 -16.32 -14.54
C ASP A 56 9.61 -15.40 -14.75
N TRP A 57 8.91 -15.09 -13.66
CA TRP A 57 7.76 -14.18 -13.63
C TRP A 57 7.75 -13.40 -12.33
N VAL A 58 6.96 -12.32 -12.26
CA VAL A 58 6.83 -11.51 -11.06
C VAL A 58 5.54 -11.87 -10.34
N CYS A 59 5.67 -12.38 -9.12
CA CYS A 59 4.54 -12.59 -8.22
C CYS A 59 4.14 -11.23 -7.64
N SER A 60 3.05 -10.67 -8.17
CA SER A 60 2.60 -9.32 -7.84
C SER A 60 1.14 -9.26 -7.34
N PRO A 61 0.68 -10.11 -6.39
CA PRO A 61 -0.53 -9.77 -5.65
C PRO A 61 -0.27 -8.49 -4.83
N ASN A 62 -1.29 -7.93 -4.17
CA ASN A 62 -1.06 -6.80 -3.26
C ASN A 62 -0.45 -7.26 -1.92
N ASP A 63 0.76 -7.82 -1.99
CA ASP A 63 1.58 -8.22 -0.84
C ASP A 63 2.81 -7.32 -0.68
N THR A 64 2.97 -6.30 -1.55
CA THR A 64 4.07 -5.32 -1.60
C THR A 64 5.44 -5.87 -2.01
N HIS A 65 5.57 -7.18 -2.27
CA HIS A 65 6.89 -7.79 -2.41
C HIS A 65 7.41 -7.84 -3.85
N ALA A 66 6.50 -7.98 -4.82
CA ALA A 66 6.84 -8.10 -6.24
C ALA A 66 8.00 -9.10 -6.49
N CYS A 67 7.97 -10.26 -5.83
CA CYS A 67 9.07 -11.21 -5.90
C CYS A 67 9.21 -11.79 -7.31
N ARG A 68 10.44 -11.91 -7.79
CA ARG A 68 10.78 -12.71 -8.96
C ARG A 68 10.72 -14.18 -8.58
N VAL A 69 9.98 -14.95 -9.34
CA VAL A 69 9.75 -16.37 -9.10
C VAL A 69 10.10 -17.15 -10.36
N ARG A 70 10.87 -18.23 -10.20
CA ARG A 70 11.13 -19.20 -11.26
C ARG A 70 10.08 -20.30 -11.25
N ALA A 71 9.41 -20.47 -12.37
CA ALA A 71 8.56 -21.63 -12.64
C ALA A 71 9.37 -22.70 -13.37
N TYR A 72 9.32 -23.93 -12.87
CA TYR A 72 9.98 -25.08 -13.49
C TYR A 72 8.95 -25.96 -14.15
N VAL A 73 9.18 -26.28 -15.43
CA VAL A 73 8.22 -26.93 -16.31
C VAL A 73 8.69 -28.33 -16.65
N ARG A 74 7.78 -29.29 -16.58
CA ARG A 74 7.99 -30.66 -17.02
C ARG A 74 6.76 -31.16 -17.77
N ASN A 75 6.93 -31.77 -18.93
CA ASN A 75 5.84 -32.20 -19.81
C ASN A 75 4.81 -31.08 -20.08
N GLY A 76 5.29 -29.83 -20.24
CA GLY A 76 4.43 -28.66 -20.44
C GLY A 76 3.64 -28.19 -19.21
N ILE A 77 3.89 -28.76 -18.03
CA ILE A 77 3.19 -28.45 -16.78
C ILE A 77 4.17 -27.81 -15.78
N VAL A 78 3.76 -26.71 -15.14
CA VAL A 78 4.52 -26.12 -14.04
C VAL A 78 4.42 -27.06 -12.83
N THR A 79 5.55 -27.65 -12.44
CA THR A 79 5.61 -28.66 -11.36
C THR A 79 6.04 -28.07 -10.04
N ARG A 80 6.90 -27.04 -10.07
CA ARG A 80 7.40 -26.36 -8.87
C ARG A 80 7.70 -24.89 -9.16
N LEU A 81 7.67 -24.09 -8.10
CA LEU A 81 8.11 -22.71 -8.10
C LEU A 81 9.31 -22.57 -7.15
N GLY A 82 10.19 -21.63 -7.41
CA GLY A 82 11.26 -21.29 -6.47
C GLY A 82 11.90 -19.94 -6.74
N SER A 83 12.68 -19.48 -5.78
CA SER A 83 13.38 -18.21 -5.87
C SER A 83 14.53 -18.27 -6.87
N THR A 84 14.94 -17.09 -7.30
CA THR A 84 16.18 -16.88 -8.03
C THR A 84 17.20 -16.24 -7.08
N TYR A 85 18.47 -16.62 -7.20
CA TYR A 85 19.56 -16.18 -6.31
C TYR A 85 20.53 -15.24 -7.05
N ASP A 86 19.99 -14.46 -7.98
CA ASP A 86 20.70 -13.68 -8.99
C ASP A 86 20.24 -12.22 -9.06
N TYR A 87 19.53 -11.72 -8.05
CA TYR A 87 18.94 -10.36 -8.05
C TYR A 87 19.97 -9.25 -8.32
N GLN A 88 21.21 -9.45 -7.86
CA GLN A 88 22.33 -8.54 -8.05
C GLN A 88 22.77 -8.35 -9.51
N ASN A 89 22.44 -9.30 -10.39
CA ASN A 89 22.91 -9.28 -11.78
C ASN A 89 22.05 -8.37 -12.65
N TYR A 90 20.90 -7.90 -12.14
CA TYR A 90 20.01 -6.99 -12.85
C TYR A 90 20.38 -5.54 -12.55
N LYS A 91 20.13 -4.70 -13.55
CA LYS A 91 20.30 -3.25 -13.46
C LYS A 91 19.04 -2.50 -13.87
N ASP A 92 18.85 -1.33 -13.29
CA ASP A 92 17.84 -0.39 -13.75
C ASP A 92 18.31 0.38 -15.00
N LEU A 93 17.52 1.36 -15.45
CA LEU A 93 17.84 2.20 -16.62
C LEU A 93 19.05 3.13 -16.41
N TYR A 94 19.52 3.25 -15.17
CA TYR A 94 20.62 4.12 -14.76
C TYR A 94 21.88 3.33 -14.39
N ASP A 95 21.93 2.04 -14.72
CA ASP A 95 23.04 1.13 -14.41
C ASP A 95 23.21 0.84 -12.90
N ASN A 96 22.20 1.12 -12.08
CA ASN A 96 22.22 0.75 -10.66
C ASN A 96 21.91 -0.75 -10.49
N HIS A 97 22.64 -1.40 -9.60
CA HIS A 97 22.47 -2.81 -9.28
C HIS A 97 21.92 -3.03 -7.86
N ALA A 98 21.07 -4.04 -7.70
CA ALA A 98 20.68 -4.51 -6.38
C ALA A 98 21.85 -5.21 -5.67
N THR A 99 21.88 -5.19 -4.34
CA THR A 99 22.87 -5.98 -3.58
C THR A 99 22.47 -7.46 -3.50
N HIS A 100 23.45 -8.36 -3.30
CA HIS A 100 23.22 -9.80 -3.09
C HIS A 100 22.26 -10.11 -1.93
N ASN A 101 22.12 -9.21 -0.97
CA ASN A 101 21.30 -9.38 0.21
C ASN A 101 19.79 -9.36 -0.11
N TRP A 102 19.39 -8.92 -1.31
CA TRP A 102 18.00 -9.02 -1.75
C TRP A 102 17.58 -10.45 -2.14
N ASN A 103 18.50 -11.42 -2.16
CA ASN A 103 18.16 -12.81 -2.41
C ASN A 103 17.71 -13.50 -1.09
N PRO A 104 16.82 -14.51 -1.13
CA PRO A 104 16.10 -15.03 -2.30
C PRO A 104 14.68 -14.46 -2.48
N ARG A 105 14.21 -13.63 -1.53
CA ARG A 105 12.79 -13.22 -1.40
C ARG A 105 11.84 -14.43 -1.52
N GLN A 106 10.61 -14.17 -1.99
CA GLN A 106 9.50 -15.12 -2.12
C GLN A 106 8.95 -15.62 -0.78
N CYS A 107 7.65 -15.40 -0.55
CA CYS A 107 6.98 -15.90 0.64
C CYS A 107 6.38 -17.31 0.43
N ALA A 108 5.99 -17.97 1.51
CA ALA A 108 5.34 -19.29 1.48
C ALA A 108 4.15 -19.36 0.51
N LYS A 109 3.37 -18.28 0.40
CA LYS A 109 2.23 -18.20 -0.53
C LYS A 109 2.71 -18.22 -2.00
N GLY A 110 3.78 -17.47 -2.30
CA GLY A 110 4.42 -17.45 -3.61
C GLY A 110 4.96 -18.80 -4.07
N TYR A 111 5.45 -19.66 -3.16
CA TYR A 111 5.89 -21.03 -3.50
C TYR A 111 4.73 -21.92 -3.98
N THR A 112 3.52 -21.64 -3.50
CA THR A 112 2.33 -22.46 -3.81
C THR A 112 1.50 -21.93 -4.99
N PHE A 113 1.93 -20.86 -5.66
CA PHE A 113 1.11 -20.17 -6.66
C PHE A 113 0.70 -21.03 -7.87
N HIS A 114 1.48 -22.06 -8.20
CA HIS A 114 1.12 -23.04 -9.23
C HIS A 114 -0.18 -23.82 -8.90
N ARG A 115 -0.59 -23.87 -7.62
CA ARG A 115 -1.90 -24.40 -7.22
C ARG A 115 -3.06 -23.53 -7.70
N VAL A 116 -2.86 -22.23 -7.91
CA VAL A 116 -3.87 -21.36 -8.52
C VAL A 116 -4.05 -21.68 -10.01
N ILE A 117 -2.98 -22.14 -10.67
CA ILE A 117 -2.98 -22.52 -12.08
C ILE A 117 -3.78 -23.83 -12.30
N TYR A 118 -3.71 -24.79 -11.39
CA TYR A 118 -4.31 -26.11 -11.58
C TYR A 118 -5.42 -26.47 -10.59
N GLY A 119 -5.66 -25.61 -9.60
CA GLY A 119 -6.63 -25.83 -8.54
C GLY A 119 -8.09 -25.73 -9.02
N PRO A 120 -9.03 -26.19 -8.17
CA PRO A 120 -10.44 -26.28 -8.52
C PRO A 120 -11.11 -24.91 -8.73
N TYR A 121 -10.49 -23.83 -8.25
CA TYR A 121 -11.01 -22.47 -8.34
C TYR A 121 -10.57 -21.72 -9.61
N ARG A 122 -9.82 -22.35 -10.51
CA ARG A 122 -9.38 -21.67 -11.74
C ARG A 122 -10.57 -21.41 -12.67
N LEU A 123 -10.81 -20.14 -12.97
CA LEU A 123 -11.70 -19.73 -14.05
C LEU A 123 -11.04 -20.09 -15.40
N LYS A 124 -11.70 -20.95 -16.18
CA LYS A 124 -11.22 -21.44 -17.48
C LYS A 124 -11.88 -20.75 -18.67
N HIS A 125 -13.10 -20.25 -18.47
CA HIS A 125 -13.92 -19.66 -19.51
C HIS A 125 -14.62 -18.40 -18.97
N PRO A 126 -15.02 -17.46 -19.84
CA PRO A 126 -15.97 -16.43 -19.48
C PRO A 126 -17.25 -17.07 -18.95
N ILE A 127 -17.72 -16.55 -17.82
CA ILE A 127 -18.97 -16.97 -17.21
C ILE A 127 -19.82 -15.75 -16.92
N VAL A 128 -21.13 -15.92 -17.01
CA VAL A 128 -22.12 -14.88 -16.72
C VAL A 128 -23.23 -15.50 -15.88
N ARG A 129 -23.86 -14.70 -15.04
CA ARG A 129 -25.07 -15.16 -14.34
C ARG A 129 -26.21 -15.31 -15.35
N ARG A 130 -26.91 -16.43 -15.33
CA ARG A 130 -28.04 -16.72 -16.23
C ARG A 130 -29.07 -15.59 -16.23
N GLY A 131 -29.53 -15.16 -15.07
CA GLY A 131 -30.52 -14.08 -14.95
C GLY A 131 -30.01 -12.73 -15.46
N TRP A 132 -28.70 -12.45 -15.36
CA TRP A 132 -28.13 -11.24 -15.97
C TRP A 132 -28.16 -11.31 -17.50
N LEU A 133 -27.83 -12.47 -18.08
CA LEU A 133 -27.84 -12.65 -19.53
C LEU A 133 -29.27 -12.55 -20.10
N GLU A 134 -30.26 -13.15 -19.43
CA GLU A 134 -31.67 -13.02 -19.80
C GLU A 134 -32.15 -11.56 -19.76
N TRP A 135 -31.71 -10.79 -18.76
CA TRP A 135 -31.97 -9.35 -18.68
C TRP A 135 -31.29 -8.57 -19.81
N ALA A 136 -30.05 -8.89 -20.15
CA ALA A 136 -29.33 -8.26 -21.26
C ALA A 136 -30.02 -8.56 -22.61
N ASN A 137 -30.41 -9.82 -22.83
CA ASN A 137 -31.14 -10.26 -24.02
C ASN A 137 -32.53 -9.62 -24.15
N ALA A 138 -33.16 -9.26 -23.03
CA ALA A 138 -34.40 -8.49 -23.00
C ALA A 138 -34.22 -6.99 -23.32
N GLY A 139 -33.02 -6.56 -23.73
CA GLY A 139 -32.74 -5.17 -24.10
C GLY A 139 -32.46 -4.25 -22.91
N PHE A 140 -31.87 -4.79 -21.84
CA PHE A 140 -31.49 -4.04 -20.63
C PHE A 140 -32.66 -3.24 -20.00
N PRO A 141 -33.88 -3.80 -19.81
CA PRO A 141 -35.01 -3.04 -19.30
C PRO A 141 -34.73 -2.43 -17.92
N ALA A 142 -35.46 -1.39 -17.54
CA ALA A 142 -35.34 -0.78 -16.22
C ALA A 142 -35.59 -1.83 -15.12
N LEU A 143 -34.78 -1.81 -14.07
CA LEU A 143 -34.84 -2.80 -12.99
C LEU A 143 -35.91 -2.44 -11.95
N THR A 144 -37.18 -2.68 -12.29
CA THR A 144 -38.30 -2.61 -11.33
C THR A 144 -38.14 -3.68 -10.24
N PRO A 145 -38.82 -3.59 -9.07
CA PRO A 145 -38.79 -4.65 -8.06
C PRO A 145 -39.09 -6.05 -8.60
N GLU A 146 -40.03 -6.16 -9.54
CA GLU A 146 -40.43 -7.41 -10.20
C GLU A 146 -39.30 -7.93 -11.09
N LEU A 147 -38.71 -7.06 -11.93
CA LEU A 147 -37.61 -7.46 -12.82
C LEU A 147 -36.32 -7.74 -12.06
N LYS A 148 -36.07 -7.05 -10.94
CA LYS A 148 -34.97 -7.38 -10.03
C LYS A 148 -35.12 -8.81 -9.50
N SER A 149 -36.33 -9.19 -9.09
CA SER A 149 -36.63 -10.54 -8.61
C SER A 149 -36.52 -11.58 -9.74
N LYS A 150 -37.16 -11.32 -10.90
CA LYS A 150 -37.14 -12.19 -12.08
C LYS A 150 -35.71 -12.51 -12.52
N TYR A 151 -34.85 -11.50 -12.64
CA TYR A 151 -33.47 -11.63 -13.12
C TYR A 151 -32.43 -11.76 -11.98
N LYS A 152 -32.90 -12.05 -10.76
CA LYS A 152 -32.08 -12.28 -9.56
C LYS A 152 -31.05 -11.19 -9.26
N PHE A 153 -31.40 -9.92 -9.43
CA PHE A 153 -30.55 -8.79 -9.02
C PHE A 153 -30.55 -8.56 -7.51
N ASN A 154 -31.61 -8.99 -6.82
CA ASN A 154 -31.76 -8.97 -5.36
C ASN A 154 -31.24 -10.24 -4.67
N SER A 155 -30.94 -11.31 -5.41
CA SER A 155 -30.36 -12.57 -4.91
C SER A 155 -29.08 -12.97 -5.66
N ARG A 156 -28.21 -11.98 -5.95
CA ARG A 156 -26.91 -12.23 -6.58
C ARG A 156 -26.06 -13.15 -5.68
N GLY A 157 -25.65 -14.30 -6.22
CA GLY A 157 -24.98 -15.38 -5.48
C GLY A 157 -25.78 -16.69 -5.46
N GLU A 158 -27.10 -16.60 -5.64
CA GLU A 158 -28.03 -17.75 -5.75
C GLU A 158 -28.43 -18.05 -7.20
N ASP A 159 -27.76 -17.39 -8.15
CA ASP A 159 -27.97 -17.60 -9.57
C ASP A 159 -26.95 -18.58 -10.14
N GLU A 160 -27.31 -19.23 -11.22
CA GLU A 160 -26.43 -20.12 -11.94
C GLU A 160 -25.45 -19.31 -12.80
N PHE A 161 -24.17 -19.68 -12.75
CA PHE A 161 -23.18 -19.20 -13.72
C PHE A 161 -23.17 -20.12 -14.93
N ILE A 162 -23.42 -19.53 -16.09
CA ILE A 162 -23.34 -20.21 -17.38
C ILE A 162 -22.10 -19.76 -18.13
N GLN A 163 -21.49 -20.68 -18.87
CA GLN A 163 -20.35 -20.39 -19.73
C GLN A 163 -20.82 -19.67 -21.00
N ILE A 164 -20.06 -18.67 -21.44
CA ILE A 164 -20.28 -17.96 -22.71
C ILE A 164 -18.95 -17.85 -23.48
N SER A 165 -19.03 -17.47 -24.76
CA SER A 165 -17.84 -17.18 -25.56
C SER A 165 -17.20 -15.85 -25.14
N TRP A 166 -15.94 -15.63 -25.52
CA TRP A 166 -15.30 -14.33 -25.34
C TRP A 166 -15.98 -13.23 -26.15
N ASP A 167 -16.41 -13.53 -27.38
CA ASP A 167 -17.13 -12.58 -28.23
C ASP A 167 -18.45 -12.15 -27.58
N ASP A 168 -19.22 -13.11 -27.06
CA ASP A 168 -20.44 -12.81 -26.31
C ASP A 168 -20.13 -11.98 -25.06
N ALA A 169 -19.05 -12.28 -24.34
CA ALA A 169 -18.67 -11.54 -23.15
C ALA A 169 -18.35 -10.07 -23.48
N PHE A 170 -17.53 -9.83 -24.50
CA PHE A 170 -17.18 -8.48 -24.93
C PHE A 170 -18.38 -7.71 -25.48
N ASP A 171 -19.19 -8.33 -26.31
CA ASP A 171 -20.41 -7.74 -26.87
C ASP A 171 -21.41 -7.37 -25.75
N ASN A 172 -21.65 -8.26 -24.79
CA ASN A 172 -22.50 -7.99 -23.64
C ASN A 172 -21.97 -6.85 -22.77
N ILE A 173 -20.66 -6.79 -22.51
CA ILE A 173 -20.03 -5.69 -21.76
C ILE A 173 -20.22 -4.36 -22.50
N ALA A 174 -19.95 -4.32 -23.80
CA ALA A 174 -20.09 -3.11 -24.62
C ALA A 174 -21.55 -2.63 -24.66
N LYS A 175 -22.50 -3.54 -24.92
CA LYS A 175 -23.93 -3.25 -24.90
C LYS A 175 -24.41 -2.74 -23.54
N ALA A 176 -23.94 -3.34 -22.45
CA ALA A 176 -24.29 -2.91 -21.10
C ALA A 176 -23.75 -1.49 -20.81
N LEU A 177 -22.49 -1.21 -21.14
CA LEU A 177 -21.89 0.12 -20.97
C LEU A 177 -22.64 1.17 -21.80
N TYR A 178 -22.97 0.86 -23.05
CA TYR A 178 -23.77 1.73 -23.91
C TYR A 178 -25.17 1.97 -23.33
N ALA A 179 -25.88 0.91 -22.92
CA ALA A 179 -27.22 1.04 -22.34
C ALA A 179 -27.24 1.90 -21.07
N ILE A 180 -26.22 1.75 -20.20
CA ILE A 180 -26.06 2.58 -19.00
C ILE A 180 -25.77 4.03 -19.38
N ALA A 181 -24.78 4.25 -20.25
CA ALA A 181 -24.39 5.60 -20.67
C ALA A 181 -25.55 6.35 -21.33
N SER A 182 -26.29 5.70 -22.24
CA SER A 182 -27.46 6.28 -22.90
C SER A 182 -28.59 6.57 -21.94
N ARG A 183 -28.92 5.63 -21.04
CA ARG A 183 -30.04 5.78 -20.09
C ARG A 183 -29.87 6.93 -19.11
N TYR A 184 -28.64 7.21 -18.70
CA TYR A 184 -28.33 8.17 -17.65
C TYR A 184 -27.68 9.47 -18.16
N SER A 185 -27.64 9.67 -19.48
CA SER A 185 -27.17 10.93 -20.06
C SER A 185 -28.31 11.96 -20.17
N GLY A 186 -27.94 13.24 -20.18
CA GLY A 186 -28.86 14.34 -20.39
C GLY A 186 -29.76 14.64 -19.17
N ASP A 187 -30.77 15.49 -19.38
CA ASP A 187 -31.70 15.90 -18.33
C ASP A 187 -32.62 14.74 -17.90
N GLU A 188 -33.00 13.85 -18.82
CA GLU A 188 -33.74 12.63 -18.46
C GLU A 188 -32.95 11.75 -17.49
N GLY A 189 -31.66 11.54 -17.75
CA GLY A 189 -30.77 10.80 -16.86
C GLY A 189 -30.68 11.44 -15.47
N LYS A 190 -30.58 12.78 -15.41
CA LYS A 190 -30.60 13.55 -14.16
C LYS A 190 -31.90 13.31 -13.39
N THR A 191 -33.06 13.44 -14.04
CA THR A 191 -34.38 13.21 -13.42
C THR A 191 -34.49 11.79 -12.86
N ARG A 192 -34.08 10.78 -13.64
CA ARG A 192 -34.08 9.37 -13.19
C ARG A 192 -33.20 9.16 -11.97
N LEU A 193 -32.02 9.78 -11.90
CA LEU A 193 -31.12 9.66 -10.75
C LEU A 193 -31.72 10.31 -9.49
N LEU A 194 -32.38 11.46 -9.63
CA LEU A 194 -33.11 12.11 -8.53
C LEU A 194 -34.24 11.23 -8.00
N GLU A 195 -35.06 10.66 -8.90
CA GLU A 195 -36.13 9.72 -8.54
C GLU A 195 -35.60 8.45 -7.87
N GLN A 196 -34.37 8.04 -8.20
CA GLN A 196 -33.68 6.91 -7.57
C GLN A 196 -33.03 7.27 -6.21
N GLY A 197 -33.15 8.51 -5.75
CA GLY A 197 -32.67 8.96 -4.44
C GLY A 197 -31.20 9.38 -4.40
N TYR A 198 -30.56 9.62 -5.55
CA TYR A 198 -29.21 10.19 -5.57
C TYR A 198 -29.22 11.65 -5.13
N GLN A 199 -28.25 12.05 -4.32
CA GLN A 199 -28.11 13.43 -3.85
C GLN A 199 -27.77 14.39 -5.01
N PRO A 200 -28.31 15.63 -5.03
CA PRO A 200 -28.08 16.60 -6.10
C PRO A 200 -26.60 16.83 -6.42
N GLU A 201 -25.74 16.92 -5.42
CA GLU A 201 -24.31 17.19 -5.58
C GLU A 201 -23.59 16.03 -6.30
N MET A 202 -24.05 14.79 -6.08
CA MET A 202 -23.51 13.64 -6.80
C MET A 202 -23.87 13.66 -8.28
N ILE A 203 -25.08 14.12 -8.60
CA ILE A 203 -25.59 14.21 -9.98
C ILE A 203 -24.92 15.38 -10.70
N ASP A 204 -24.74 16.52 -10.04
CA ASP A 204 -24.03 17.67 -10.59
C ASP A 204 -22.58 17.30 -10.93
N ALA A 205 -21.91 16.50 -10.09
CA ALA A 205 -20.57 15.97 -10.36
C ALA A 205 -20.50 14.98 -11.56
N MET A 206 -21.64 14.46 -12.02
CA MET A 206 -21.74 13.65 -13.25
C MET A 206 -21.87 14.49 -14.51
N GLN A 207 -22.21 15.79 -14.40
CA GLN A 207 -22.30 16.73 -15.52
C GLN A 207 -23.18 16.21 -16.68
N ARG A 208 -24.28 15.51 -16.34
CA ARG A 208 -25.21 14.87 -17.28
C ARG A 208 -24.56 13.83 -18.21
N ALA A 209 -23.36 13.36 -17.92
CA ALA A 209 -22.71 12.25 -18.64
C ALA A 209 -23.10 10.93 -17.99
N GLY A 210 -23.85 10.08 -18.70
CA GLY A 210 -24.26 8.79 -18.17
C GLY A 210 -23.08 7.85 -17.93
N THR A 211 -21.97 8.01 -18.64
CA THR A 211 -20.71 7.29 -18.38
C THR A 211 -20.18 7.52 -16.96
N ARG A 212 -20.44 8.70 -16.37
CA ARG A 212 -20.04 9.03 -14.99
C ARG A 212 -20.84 8.27 -13.92
N THR A 213 -21.90 7.56 -14.30
CA THR A 213 -22.58 6.60 -13.42
C THR A 213 -21.81 5.28 -13.30
N VAL A 214 -20.95 4.96 -14.28
CA VAL A 214 -20.07 3.80 -14.25
C VAL A 214 -18.92 4.08 -13.28
N LYS A 215 -18.79 3.22 -12.27
CA LYS A 215 -17.79 3.33 -11.22
C LYS A 215 -16.74 2.25 -11.44
N ILE A 216 -15.49 2.67 -11.61
CA ILE A 216 -14.37 1.75 -11.78
C ILE A 216 -13.34 2.01 -10.69
N ARG A 217 -12.95 0.94 -10.02
CA ARG A 217 -11.89 0.92 -9.02
C ARG A 217 -10.82 -0.06 -9.47
N GLY A 218 -9.55 0.30 -9.32
CA GLY A 218 -8.48 -0.68 -9.39
C GLY A 218 -8.65 -1.71 -8.25
N GLY A 219 -8.99 -2.95 -8.56
CA GLY A 219 -9.07 -4.03 -7.58
C GLY A 219 -7.69 -4.64 -7.34
N MET A 220 -7.29 -4.83 -6.07
CA MET A 220 -5.92 -5.20 -5.67
C MET A 220 -5.38 -6.47 -6.36
N GLY A 221 -6.21 -7.50 -6.58
CA GLY A 221 -5.79 -8.71 -7.28
C GLY A 221 -5.52 -8.51 -8.78
N LEU A 222 -6.21 -7.56 -9.44
CA LEU A 222 -5.99 -7.24 -10.86
C LEU A 222 -4.86 -6.24 -11.06
N LEU A 223 -4.53 -5.40 -10.06
CA LEU A 223 -3.42 -4.44 -10.17
C LEU A 223 -2.09 -5.11 -10.51
N GLY A 224 -1.88 -6.34 -10.02
CA GLY A 224 -0.70 -7.15 -10.35
C GLY A 224 -0.62 -7.61 -11.80
N VAL A 225 -1.78 -7.80 -12.45
CA VAL A 225 -1.89 -8.42 -13.78
C VAL A 225 -1.97 -7.38 -14.90
N ILE A 226 -2.79 -6.35 -14.71
CA ILE A 226 -3.02 -5.28 -15.72
C ILE A 226 -2.34 -3.95 -15.33
N GLY A 227 -1.54 -3.97 -14.27
CA GLY A 227 -0.91 -2.80 -13.68
C GLY A 227 -1.88 -1.94 -12.87
N LYS A 228 -1.34 -1.10 -11.97
CA LYS A 228 -2.10 -0.17 -11.12
C LYS A 228 -3.07 0.72 -11.92
N TYR A 229 -2.75 0.96 -13.19
CA TYR A 229 -3.44 1.89 -14.08
C TYR A 229 -4.37 1.24 -15.11
N GLY A 230 -4.40 -0.10 -15.25
CA GLY A 230 -5.19 -0.77 -16.29
C GLY A 230 -6.68 -0.44 -16.21
N MET A 231 -7.28 -0.59 -15.03
CA MET A 231 -8.70 -0.24 -14.81
C MET A 231 -8.98 1.25 -14.96
N TYR A 232 -8.04 2.12 -14.56
CA TYR A 232 -8.19 3.57 -14.70
C TYR A 232 -8.13 4.00 -16.17
N ARG A 233 -7.31 3.33 -16.99
CA ARG A 233 -7.29 3.54 -18.45
C ARG A 233 -8.62 3.16 -19.09
N LEU A 234 -9.18 1.99 -18.73
CA LEU A 234 -10.51 1.60 -19.18
C LEU A 234 -11.55 2.66 -18.77
N ASN A 235 -11.53 3.10 -17.52
CA ASN A 235 -12.46 4.13 -17.05
C ASN A 235 -12.33 5.45 -17.83
N ASN A 236 -11.11 5.88 -18.13
CA ASN A 236 -10.87 7.07 -18.94
C ASN A 236 -11.35 6.88 -20.40
N SER A 237 -11.18 5.69 -20.98
CA SER A 237 -11.66 5.40 -22.34
C SER A 237 -13.17 5.49 -22.51
N LEU A 238 -13.95 5.43 -21.42
CA LEU A 238 -15.39 5.70 -21.46
C LEU A 238 -15.73 7.11 -21.95
N ALA A 239 -14.76 8.04 -21.99
CA ALA A 239 -14.96 9.35 -22.63
C ALA A 239 -15.27 9.21 -24.14
N LEU A 240 -14.75 8.18 -24.81
CA LEU A 240 -15.08 7.91 -26.22
C LEU A 240 -16.56 7.52 -26.37
N LEU A 241 -17.07 6.71 -25.44
CA LEU A 241 -18.48 6.34 -25.39
C LEU A 241 -19.35 7.56 -25.08
N ASP A 242 -18.93 8.40 -24.14
CA ASP A 242 -19.65 9.62 -23.79
C ASP A 242 -19.74 10.63 -24.95
N ALA A 243 -18.63 10.81 -25.68
CA ALA A 243 -18.61 11.65 -26.88
C ALA A 243 -19.64 11.17 -27.91
N ASN A 244 -19.78 9.85 -28.08
CA ASN A 244 -20.77 9.26 -28.97
C ASN A 244 -22.21 9.42 -28.44
N VAL A 245 -22.45 9.09 -27.17
CA VAL A 245 -23.80 9.11 -26.56
C VAL A 245 -24.35 10.52 -26.42
N ARG A 246 -23.52 11.49 -26.00
CA ARG A 246 -23.94 12.89 -25.83
C ARG A 246 -23.70 13.75 -27.07
N GLY A 247 -23.01 13.24 -28.09
CA GLY A 247 -22.64 14.02 -29.28
C GLY A 247 -21.72 15.21 -28.98
N VAL A 248 -20.87 15.10 -27.95
CA VAL A 248 -19.98 16.18 -27.50
C VAL A 248 -18.57 16.05 -28.06
N GLY A 249 -17.88 17.19 -28.22
CA GLY A 249 -16.48 17.22 -28.60
C GLY A 249 -15.55 16.59 -27.56
N LYS A 250 -14.32 16.25 -27.97
CA LYS A 250 -13.27 15.64 -27.13
C LYS A 250 -12.94 16.46 -25.87
N ASP A 251 -13.13 17.76 -25.93
CA ASP A 251 -12.91 18.74 -24.85
C ASP A 251 -13.99 18.69 -23.77
N LYS A 252 -15.16 18.13 -24.08
CA LYS A 252 -16.33 18.02 -23.19
C LYS A 252 -16.68 16.58 -22.82
N ALA A 253 -16.01 15.61 -23.42
CA ALA A 253 -16.22 14.20 -23.19
C ALA A 253 -15.74 13.78 -21.80
N LEU A 254 -16.52 12.96 -21.12
CA LEU A 254 -16.28 12.55 -19.73
C LEU A 254 -16.22 11.02 -19.62
N GLY A 255 -15.11 10.52 -19.07
CA GLY A 255 -14.97 9.10 -18.72
C GLY A 255 -15.84 8.70 -17.53
N GLY A 256 -15.70 7.47 -17.05
CA GLY A 256 -16.40 7.04 -15.83
C GLY A 256 -15.84 7.68 -14.57
N ARG A 257 -16.33 7.27 -13.40
CA ARG A 257 -15.82 7.75 -12.10
C ARG A 257 -14.79 6.79 -11.51
N ASN A 258 -13.57 7.30 -11.32
CA ASN A 258 -12.52 6.61 -10.59
C ASN A 258 -12.83 6.59 -9.10
N PHE A 259 -12.72 5.41 -8.48
CA PHE A 259 -12.79 5.27 -7.04
C PHE A 259 -11.40 5.09 -6.47
N SER A 260 -11.14 5.78 -5.35
CA SER A 260 -9.89 5.64 -4.62
C SER A 260 -9.76 4.21 -4.12
N ASN A 261 -8.56 3.66 -4.27
CA ASN A 261 -8.18 2.38 -3.69
C ASN A 261 -7.47 2.61 -2.35
N TYR A 262 -6.47 3.50 -2.34
CA TYR A 262 -5.56 3.65 -1.21
C TYR A 262 -6.21 4.18 0.06
N THR A 263 -7.06 5.22 -0.06
CA THR A 263 -7.86 5.70 1.08
C THR A 263 -8.94 4.72 1.50
N TRP A 264 -9.51 3.95 0.56
CA TRP A 264 -10.61 3.03 0.86
C TRP A 264 -10.15 1.83 1.70
N HIS A 265 -8.94 1.33 1.47
CA HIS A 265 -8.38 0.24 2.27
C HIS A 265 -7.88 0.68 3.64
N GLY A 266 -7.78 1.99 3.89
CA GLY A 266 -7.16 2.54 5.10
C GLY A 266 -5.62 2.55 5.04
N ASP A 267 -5.02 2.17 3.91
CA ASP A 267 -3.56 2.14 3.75
C ASP A 267 -2.95 3.54 3.61
N GLN A 268 -3.72 4.51 3.08
CA GLN A 268 -3.26 5.90 3.08
C GLN A 268 -3.25 6.44 4.50
N ALA A 269 -2.05 6.63 5.07
CA ALA A 269 -1.86 7.33 6.34
C ALA A 269 -2.15 8.83 6.17
N PRO A 270 -3.27 9.37 6.70
CA PRO A 270 -3.64 10.77 6.47
C PRO A 270 -2.67 11.78 7.08
N GLY A 271 -1.95 11.38 8.13
CA GLY A 271 -0.89 12.19 8.74
C GLY A 271 0.25 12.51 7.77
N HIS A 272 0.57 11.62 6.83
CA HIS A 272 1.69 11.81 5.91
C HIS A 272 1.44 12.99 4.94
N PRO A 273 0.28 13.10 4.26
CA PRO A 273 -0.10 14.32 3.54
C PRO A 273 -0.18 15.57 4.42
N TRP A 274 -0.67 15.47 5.66
CA TRP A 274 -0.80 16.64 6.54
C TRP A 274 0.55 17.22 6.95
N VAL A 275 1.57 16.38 7.17
CA VAL A 275 2.89 16.81 7.60
C VAL A 275 3.81 17.13 6.42
N HIS A 276 3.80 16.30 5.37
CA HIS A 276 4.79 16.37 4.28
C HIS A 276 4.22 16.80 2.93
N GLY A 277 2.90 16.86 2.77
CA GLY A 277 2.26 17.14 1.47
C GLY A 277 2.37 16.01 0.45
N LEU A 278 2.88 14.83 0.84
CA LEU A 278 3.01 13.64 -0.02
C LEU A 278 1.90 12.63 0.27
N GLN A 279 1.47 11.86 -0.74
CA GLN A 279 0.49 10.79 -0.51
C GLN A 279 1.01 9.76 0.49
N THR A 280 2.24 9.29 0.29
CA THR A 280 3.03 8.41 1.17
C THR A 280 4.48 8.44 0.67
N SER A 281 5.44 8.39 1.59
CA SER A 281 6.85 8.20 1.32
C SER A 281 7.41 7.29 2.40
N ASP A 282 8.03 6.20 1.99
CA ASP A 282 8.66 5.21 2.87
C ASP A 282 10.08 4.94 2.38
N CYS A 283 10.95 4.48 3.28
CA CYS A 283 12.24 3.91 2.91
C CYS A 283 12.07 2.48 2.40
N ASP A 284 13.02 2.02 1.60
CA ASP A 284 13.14 0.60 1.31
C ASP A 284 13.64 -0.14 2.56
N PHE A 285 13.14 -1.35 2.83
CA PHE A 285 13.48 -2.04 4.08
C PHE A 285 14.94 -2.48 4.20
N ASN A 286 15.72 -2.46 3.11
CA ASN A 286 17.17 -2.63 3.20
C ASN A 286 17.84 -1.50 4.01
N ASP A 287 17.20 -0.35 4.16
CA ASP A 287 17.69 0.79 4.94
C ASP A 287 17.59 0.54 6.45
N LEU A 288 16.74 -0.40 6.90
CA LEU A 288 16.66 -0.78 8.31
C LEU A 288 18.01 -1.23 8.86
N ARG A 289 18.90 -1.73 8.00
CA ARG A 289 20.27 -2.15 8.30
C ARG A 289 21.20 -1.04 8.79
N PHE A 290 20.80 0.21 8.59
CA PHE A 290 21.52 1.38 9.07
C PHE A 290 20.96 1.91 10.40
N SER A 291 19.89 1.32 10.92
CA SER A 291 19.26 1.70 12.17
C SER A 291 19.88 0.97 13.38
N LYS A 292 20.06 1.70 14.48
CA LYS A 292 20.46 1.14 15.80
C LYS A 292 19.26 0.87 16.72
N LEU A 293 18.10 1.43 16.38
CA LEU A 293 16.84 1.25 17.07
C LEU A 293 15.74 1.10 16.03
N ILE A 294 14.91 0.07 16.14
CA ILE A 294 13.76 -0.17 15.29
C ILE A 294 12.54 -0.29 16.20
N ILE A 295 11.57 0.62 16.02
CA ILE A 295 10.31 0.59 16.76
C ILE A 295 9.22 0.16 15.79
N MET A 296 8.61 -1.00 16.07
CA MET A 296 7.47 -1.53 15.36
C MET A 296 6.20 -1.20 16.14
N ASP A 297 5.54 -0.09 15.78
CA ASP A 297 4.24 0.30 16.32
C ASP A 297 3.12 -0.19 15.41
N GLY A 298 2.30 -1.13 15.89
CA GLY A 298 1.23 -1.76 15.10
C GLY A 298 1.73 -2.48 13.84
N LYS A 299 3.03 -2.82 13.77
CA LYS A 299 3.68 -3.39 12.58
C LYS A 299 4.18 -4.80 12.84
N ASN A 300 3.79 -5.74 11.99
CA ASN A 300 4.29 -7.11 12.02
C ASN A 300 5.17 -7.39 10.78
N LEU A 301 6.47 -7.12 10.92
CA LEU A 301 7.47 -7.36 9.86
C LEU A 301 7.76 -8.85 9.63
N VAL A 302 7.33 -9.74 10.52
CA VAL A 302 7.54 -11.19 10.38
C VAL A 302 6.50 -11.80 9.44
N GLU A 303 5.21 -11.49 9.61
CA GLU A 303 4.12 -12.13 8.87
C GLU A 303 3.55 -11.30 7.74
N ASN A 304 3.56 -9.97 7.83
CA ASN A 304 3.06 -9.11 6.76
C ASN A 304 4.15 -8.75 5.75
N LYS A 305 5.43 -8.97 6.11
CA LYS A 305 6.58 -8.62 5.28
C LYS A 305 7.61 -9.74 5.14
N LEU A 306 7.16 -10.99 5.03
CA LEU A 306 8.00 -12.20 5.11
C LEU A 306 9.31 -12.14 4.29
N PRO A 307 9.29 -11.81 2.99
CA PRO A 307 10.50 -11.79 2.15
C PRO A 307 11.50 -10.71 2.54
N ASP A 308 11.07 -9.70 3.30
CA ASP A 308 11.87 -8.56 3.75
C ASP A 308 12.20 -8.64 5.26
N SER A 309 11.63 -9.61 5.98
CA SER A 309 11.78 -9.75 7.44
C SER A 309 13.24 -9.91 7.86
N HIS A 310 14.08 -10.50 7.01
CA HIS A 310 15.50 -10.67 7.29
C HIS A 310 16.22 -9.33 7.53
N TRP A 311 15.76 -8.22 6.94
CA TRP A 311 16.43 -6.92 7.10
C TRP A 311 16.48 -6.44 8.54
N PHE A 312 15.37 -6.51 9.26
CA PHE A 312 15.34 -6.08 10.66
C PHE A 312 15.95 -7.14 11.59
N ILE A 313 15.88 -8.42 11.22
CA ILE A 313 16.50 -9.52 11.97
C ILE A 313 18.03 -9.43 11.91
N GLU A 314 18.61 -9.12 10.74
CA GLU A 314 20.04 -8.86 10.57
C GLU A 314 20.52 -7.73 11.48
N CYS A 315 19.66 -6.75 11.78
CA CYS A 315 20.01 -5.66 12.70
C CYS A 315 20.23 -6.17 14.13
N MET A 316 19.59 -7.26 14.55
CA MET A 316 19.80 -7.88 15.86
C MET A 316 21.26 -8.35 15.99
N GLU A 317 21.79 -8.99 14.94
CA GLU A 317 23.18 -9.46 14.90
C GLU A 317 24.19 -8.30 14.92
N ARG A 318 23.75 -7.11 14.48
CA ARG A 318 24.52 -5.87 14.50
C ARG A 318 24.37 -5.07 15.80
N GLY A 319 23.64 -5.59 16.78
CA GLY A 319 23.41 -4.96 18.08
C GLY A 319 22.36 -3.86 18.09
N ALA A 320 21.51 -3.76 17.06
CA ALA A 320 20.36 -2.86 17.09
C ALA A 320 19.32 -3.35 18.11
N LYS A 321 18.60 -2.40 18.71
CA LYS A 321 17.49 -2.68 19.62
C LYS A 321 16.17 -2.71 18.87
N ILE A 322 15.33 -3.70 19.19
CA ILE A 322 14.00 -3.85 18.63
C ILE A 322 12.97 -3.60 19.72
N VAL A 323 12.06 -2.66 19.47
CA VAL A 323 10.88 -2.41 20.31
C VAL A 323 9.65 -2.77 19.51
N VAL A 324 8.72 -3.51 20.11
CA VAL A 324 7.41 -3.82 19.52
C VAL A 324 6.34 -3.23 20.41
N ILE A 325 5.50 -2.36 19.84
CA ILE A 325 4.33 -1.77 20.49
C ILE A 325 3.11 -2.43 19.83
N ALA A 326 2.45 -3.30 20.58
CA ALA A 326 1.30 -4.06 20.09
C ALA A 326 0.44 -4.56 21.27
N PRO A 327 -0.89 -4.58 21.15
CA PRO A 327 -1.77 -5.13 22.20
C PRO A 327 -1.45 -6.58 22.54
N GLU A 328 -1.10 -7.39 21.54
CA GLU A 328 -0.80 -8.81 21.66
C GLU A 328 0.68 -9.14 21.60
N TYR A 329 1.06 -10.27 22.21
CA TYR A 329 2.39 -10.85 22.05
C TYR A 329 2.47 -11.63 20.72
N GLY A 330 2.75 -10.92 19.63
CA GLY A 330 2.82 -11.48 18.28
C GLY A 330 4.20 -12.00 17.85
N PRO A 331 4.32 -12.55 16.63
CA PRO A 331 5.61 -13.01 16.07
C PRO A 331 6.77 -12.01 16.13
N PRO A 332 6.61 -10.70 15.83
CA PRO A 332 7.71 -9.74 15.99
C PRO A 332 8.15 -9.59 17.45
N SER A 333 7.25 -9.72 18.43
CA SER A 333 7.56 -9.60 19.86
C SER A 333 8.53 -10.69 20.33
N THR A 334 8.54 -11.86 19.69
CA THR A 334 9.51 -12.95 19.99
C THR A 334 10.95 -12.61 19.62
N LYS A 335 11.15 -11.55 18.83
CA LYS A 335 12.45 -11.03 18.37
C LYS A 335 12.82 -9.70 19.03
N ALA A 336 11.91 -9.11 19.79
CA ALA A 336 12.09 -7.79 20.37
C ALA A 336 12.93 -7.83 21.65
N ASP A 337 13.71 -6.79 21.90
CA ASP A 337 14.29 -6.53 23.21
C ASP A 337 13.21 -6.07 24.20
N TYR A 338 12.26 -5.27 23.71
CA TYR A 338 11.14 -4.76 24.48
C TYR A 338 9.82 -4.98 23.74
N TRP A 339 8.85 -5.55 24.43
CA TRP A 339 7.46 -5.56 23.98
C TRP A 339 6.62 -4.71 24.92
N ILE A 340 6.00 -3.67 24.37
CA ILE A 340 5.14 -2.73 25.10
C ILE A 340 3.69 -3.11 24.78
N PRO A 341 2.97 -3.79 25.70
CA PRO A 341 1.54 -4.02 25.54
C PRO A 341 0.81 -2.68 25.62
N ILE A 342 -0.13 -2.45 24.72
CA ILE A 342 -0.89 -1.20 24.65
C ILE A 342 -2.37 -1.45 24.43
N ARG A 343 -3.22 -0.62 25.02
CA ARG A 343 -4.65 -0.57 24.74
C ARG A 343 -4.87 -0.13 23.28
N PRO A 344 -5.62 -0.89 22.45
CA PRO A 344 -5.83 -0.54 21.04
C PRO A 344 -6.31 0.91 20.84
N ALA A 345 -5.74 1.57 19.82
CA ALA A 345 -6.06 2.95 19.42
C ALA A 345 -5.72 4.03 20.47
N THR A 346 -4.72 3.77 21.32
CA THR A 346 -4.20 4.75 22.29
C THR A 346 -2.74 5.13 22.06
N ASP A 347 -2.13 4.62 20.98
CA ASP A 347 -0.72 4.79 20.60
C ASP A 347 -0.35 6.27 20.42
N ALA A 348 -1.31 7.11 20.00
CA ALA A 348 -1.12 8.55 19.94
C ALA A 348 -0.78 9.17 21.31
N ALA A 349 -1.41 8.71 22.39
CA ALA A 349 -1.10 9.19 23.74
C ALA A 349 0.28 8.71 24.19
N LEU A 350 0.66 7.47 23.84
CA LEU A 350 2.02 6.95 24.08
C LEU A 350 3.07 7.86 23.43
N TRP A 351 2.93 8.15 22.14
CA TRP A 351 3.88 8.99 21.42
C TRP A 351 3.90 10.45 21.90
N LEU A 352 2.77 10.99 22.36
CA LEU A 352 2.75 12.32 22.98
C LEU A 352 3.50 12.34 24.33
N GLY A 353 3.42 11.26 25.12
CA GLY A 353 4.24 11.08 26.32
C GLY A 353 5.73 10.99 26.03
N VAL A 354 6.11 10.15 25.06
CA VAL A 354 7.52 10.04 24.60
C VAL A 354 8.02 11.40 24.08
N THR A 355 7.19 12.11 23.32
CA THR A 355 7.51 13.46 22.82
C THR A 355 7.73 14.42 23.98
N LYS A 356 6.88 14.41 25.01
CA LYS A 356 7.06 15.23 26.21
C LYS A 356 8.39 14.95 26.90
N ILE A 357 8.76 13.68 27.08
CA ILE A 357 10.05 13.29 27.70
C ILE A 357 11.22 13.83 26.87
N ILE A 358 11.19 13.69 25.54
CA ILE A 358 12.22 14.22 24.63
C ILE A 358 12.34 15.75 24.77
N VAL A 359 11.20 16.45 24.82
CA VAL A 359 11.15 17.91 24.94
C VAL A 359 11.65 18.39 26.30
N ASP A 360 11.18 17.81 27.40
CA ASP A 360 11.55 18.18 28.76
C ASP A 360 13.05 17.96 29.01
N ASN A 361 13.63 16.90 28.44
CA ASN A 361 15.06 16.60 28.54
C ASN A 361 15.94 17.26 27.47
N LYS A 362 15.34 18.01 26.53
CA LYS A 362 16.03 18.63 25.38
C LYS A 362 16.82 17.63 24.53
N TRP A 363 16.27 16.44 24.31
CA TRP A 363 16.88 15.37 23.49
C TRP A 363 16.61 15.51 21.98
N TYR A 364 16.16 16.68 21.53
CA TYR A 364 15.86 16.97 20.13
C TYR A 364 17.00 17.76 19.47
N ASP A 365 17.08 17.67 18.14
CA ASP A 365 18.00 18.49 17.34
C ASP A 365 17.36 19.86 17.03
N THR A 366 17.76 20.87 17.80
CA THR A 366 17.30 22.26 17.62
C THR A 366 17.57 22.79 16.21
N ASN A 367 18.71 22.46 15.61
CA ASN A 367 19.05 22.94 14.27
C ASN A 367 18.11 22.33 13.22
N PHE A 368 17.81 21.03 13.36
CA PHE A 368 16.85 20.37 12.49
C PHE A 368 15.46 21.01 12.60
N LEU A 369 14.96 21.20 13.82
CA LEU A 369 13.64 21.79 14.04
C LEU A 369 13.56 23.22 13.49
N LYS A 370 14.59 24.06 13.70
CA LYS A 370 14.64 25.41 13.14
C LYS A 370 14.63 25.44 11.61
N LYS A 371 15.25 24.44 10.96
CA LYS A 371 15.51 24.43 9.52
C LYS A 371 14.47 23.68 8.67
N TYR A 372 13.89 22.61 9.21
CA TYR A 372 13.12 21.63 8.44
C TYR A 372 11.73 21.34 9.01
N SER A 373 11.26 22.14 9.97
CA SER A 373 9.90 22.07 10.51
C SER A 373 9.22 23.43 10.47
N ASP A 374 7.91 23.45 10.70
CA ASP A 374 7.12 24.67 10.83
C ASP A 374 7.06 25.19 12.28
N PHE A 375 7.76 24.55 13.21
CA PHE A 375 7.79 24.96 14.61
C PHE A 375 8.23 26.40 14.88
N PRO A 376 9.17 27.00 14.12
CA PRO A 376 9.54 28.40 14.32
C PRO A 376 8.53 29.42 13.79
N LEU A 377 7.51 28.99 13.02
CA LEU A 377 6.49 29.90 12.49
C LEU A 377 5.68 30.53 13.62
N LEU A 378 5.35 31.80 13.47
CA LEU A 378 4.56 32.54 14.45
C LEU A 378 3.07 32.31 14.27
N VAL A 379 2.37 32.11 15.39
CA VAL A 379 0.92 31.98 15.49
C VAL A 379 0.39 33.12 16.34
N ARG A 380 -0.66 33.78 15.88
CA ARG A 380 -1.30 34.84 16.66
C ARG A 380 -2.13 34.24 17.79
N LYS A 381 -1.97 34.74 19.01
CA LYS A 381 -2.72 34.23 20.18
C LYS A 381 -4.18 34.65 20.19
N ASP A 382 -4.54 35.72 19.49
CA ASP A 382 -5.91 36.25 19.46
C ASP A 382 -6.86 35.43 18.56
N ASN A 383 -6.34 34.78 17.51
CA ASN A 383 -7.16 34.02 16.56
C ASN A 383 -6.66 32.60 16.25
N LEU A 384 -5.51 32.21 16.82
CA LEU A 384 -4.88 30.89 16.65
C LEU A 384 -4.53 30.52 15.20
N LYS A 385 -4.37 31.52 14.33
CA LYS A 385 -3.90 31.33 12.95
C LYS A 385 -2.42 31.67 12.85
N ARG A 386 -1.71 30.95 11.97
CA ARG A 386 -0.34 31.29 11.58
C ARG A 386 -0.32 32.71 11.00
N LEU A 387 0.61 33.53 11.49
CA LEU A 387 0.78 34.92 11.08
C LEU A 387 1.26 34.99 9.63
N ARG A 388 0.55 35.73 8.79
CA ARG A 388 0.91 35.92 7.39
C ARG A 388 1.80 37.14 7.20
N ALA A 389 2.72 37.07 6.25
CA ALA A 389 3.68 38.14 5.99
C ALA A 389 3.01 39.48 5.62
N HIS A 390 1.94 39.46 4.83
CA HIS A 390 1.19 40.66 4.45
C HIS A 390 0.46 41.34 5.63
N GLU A 391 0.34 40.68 6.79
CA GLU A 391 -0.22 41.29 7.99
C GLU A 391 0.82 42.12 8.77
N VAL A 392 2.11 41.93 8.48
CA VAL A 392 3.24 42.55 9.21
C VAL A 392 3.99 43.54 8.34
N PHE A 393 4.21 43.21 7.07
CA PHE A 393 5.01 44.01 6.15
C PHE A 393 4.09 44.80 5.20
N PRO A 394 4.15 46.15 5.18
CA PRO A 394 3.40 46.95 4.22
C PRO A 394 3.76 46.60 2.77
N ASP A 395 2.76 46.60 1.88
CA ASP A 395 2.93 46.32 0.44
C ASP A 395 3.70 45.01 0.14
N TYR A 396 3.49 43.98 0.97
CA TYR A 396 4.24 42.73 0.88
C TYR A 396 3.98 41.98 -0.45
N GLY A 397 5.03 41.86 -1.25
CA GLY A 397 5.12 40.92 -2.37
C GLY A 397 5.87 39.65 -1.95
N SER A 398 5.34 38.50 -2.33
CA SER A 398 5.99 37.20 -2.11
C SER A 398 7.19 37.03 -3.05
N ASP A 399 8.33 36.60 -2.49
CA ASP A 399 9.51 36.23 -3.28
C ASP A 399 9.43 34.78 -3.84
N LEU A 400 8.33 34.07 -3.58
CA LEU A 400 8.14 32.69 -4.03
C LEU A 400 8.20 32.59 -5.57
N SER A 401 9.07 31.72 -6.06
CA SER A 401 9.35 31.62 -7.50
C SER A 401 8.14 31.12 -8.31
N GLU A 402 7.72 31.89 -9.31
CA GLU A 402 6.68 31.51 -10.27
C GLU A 402 7.00 30.24 -11.09
N THR A 403 8.27 29.81 -11.09
CA THR A 403 8.72 28.58 -11.75
C THR A 403 9.50 27.66 -10.80
N GLY A 404 9.28 27.80 -9.50
CA GLY A 404 9.95 27.06 -8.44
C GLY A 404 9.47 25.61 -8.27
N PRO A 405 9.91 24.94 -7.19
CA PRO A 405 9.51 23.56 -6.84
C PRO A 405 7.99 23.35 -6.79
N SER A 406 7.22 24.33 -6.30
CA SER A 406 5.75 24.27 -6.24
C SER A 406 5.14 24.01 -7.62
N MET A 407 5.69 24.60 -8.68
CA MET A 407 5.20 24.46 -10.05
C MET A 407 5.83 23.26 -10.75
N LYS A 408 7.16 23.11 -10.67
CA LYS A 408 7.91 22.10 -11.43
C LYS A 408 7.80 20.68 -10.86
N ILE A 409 7.78 20.56 -9.53
CA ILE A 409 7.81 19.27 -8.83
C ILE A 409 6.42 18.89 -8.34
N GLN A 410 5.73 19.82 -7.69
CA GLN A 410 4.42 19.55 -7.08
C GLN A 410 3.26 19.75 -8.07
N GLY A 411 3.50 20.37 -9.23
CA GLY A 411 2.52 20.51 -10.30
C GLY A 411 1.35 21.44 -9.96
N TYR A 412 1.58 22.45 -9.10
CA TYR A 412 0.53 23.39 -8.72
C TYR A 412 0.07 24.21 -9.93
N THR A 413 -1.21 24.55 -9.97
CA THR A 413 -1.72 25.53 -10.93
C THR A 413 -1.33 26.94 -10.52
N LYS A 414 -1.35 27.89 -11.46
CA LYS A 414 -1.09 29.31 -11.15
C LYS A 414 -2.03 29.83 -10.04
N GLU A 415 -3.31 29.50 -10.13
CA GLU A 415 -4.31 29.87 -9.11
C GLU A 415 -4.01 29.27 -7.73
N GLN A 416 -3.51 28.02 -7.68
CA GLN A 416 -3.10 27.41 -6.42
C GLN A 416 -1.84 28.07 -5.85
N HIS A 417 -0.89 28.43 -6.71
CA HIS A 417 0.34 29.11 -6.34
C HIS A 417 0.07 30.47 -5.69
N GLU A 418 -0.81 31.27 -6.30
CA GLU A 418 -1.22 32.60 -5.79
C GLU A 418 -1.89 32.53 -4.41
N LYS A 419 -2.48 31.38 -4.04
CA LYS A 419 -3.16 31.18 -2.74
C LYS A 419 -2.25 30.73 -1.60
N LEU A 420 -0.98 30.38 -1.88
CA LEU A 420 -0.08 29.82 -0.88
C LEU A 420 0.18 30.81 0.26
N GLY A 421 0.64 32.00 -0.11
CA GLY A 421 1.04 33.08 0.79
C GLY A 421 2.21 32.71 1.72
N ASP A 422 2.87 33.73 2.25
CA ASP A 422 4.06 33.57 3.08
C ASP A 422 3.76 33.75 4.57
N TYR A 423 4.66 33.23 5.40
CA TYR A 423 4.54 33.21 6.85
C TYR A 423 5.66 34.01 7.51
N VAL A 424 5.56 34.19 8.83
CA VAL A 424 6.50 35.01 9.60
C VAL A 424 7.17 34.17 10.68
N VAL A 425 8.48 34.39 10.86
CA VAL A 425 9.29 33.91 11.99
C VAL A 425 9.85 35.09 12.76
N TRP A 426 10.27 34.86 14.01
CA TRP A 426 11.08 35.83 14.73
C TRP A 426 12.55 35.54 14.48
N ASP A 427 13.31 36.51 13.96
CA ASP A 427 14.75 36.35 13.75
C ASP A 427 15.51 36.68 15.04
N GLU A 428 16.25 35.72 15.60
CA GLU A 428 16.97 35.90 16.86
C GLU A 428 18.10 36.92 16.74
N LYS A 429 18.77 36.95 15.59
CA LYS A 429 19.95 37.78 15.36
C LYS A 429 19.61 39.26 15.27
N GLU A 430 18.54 39.60 14.55
CA GLU A 430 18.07 40.97 14.36
C GLU A 430 16.96 41.35 15.36
N ASN A 431 16.48 40.40 16.15
CA ASN A 431 15.41 40.54 17.12
C ASN A 431 14.16 41.24 16.54
N LYS A 432 13.72 40.76 15.38
CA LYS A 432 12.57 41.32 14.64
C LYS A 432 11.89 40.26 13.78
N PRO A 433 10.63 40.45 13.34
CA PRO A 433 9.98 39.51 12.46
C PRO A 433 10.62 39.51 11.06
N LYS A 434 10.71 38.33 10.44
CA LYS A 434 11.09 38.14 9.03
C LYS A 434 10.09 37.24 8.31
N ALA A 435 9.83 37.53 7.04
CA ALA A 435 8.97 36.71 6.19
C ALA A 435 9.75 35.51 5.62
N LEU A 436 9.09 34.35 5.56
CA LEU A 436 9.57 33.15 4.91
C LEU A 436 8.57 32.67 3.88
N THR A 437 9.09 32.39 2.69
CA THR A 437 8.37 31.62 1.67
C THR A 437 8.48 30.13 1.99
N ARG A 438 7.64 29.31 1.37
CA ARG A 438 7.74 27.85 1.51
C ARG A 438 8.99 27.23 0.87
N ASP A 439 9.73 28.00 0.06
CA ASP A 439 10.99 27.57 -0.54
C ASP A 439 12.20 27.92 0.35
N ASP A 440 12.00 28.74 1.40
CA ASP A 440 12.99 29.09 2.41
C ASP A 440 13.08 27.97 3.47
N ILE A 441 13.68 26.83 3.13
CA ILE A 441 13.88 25.67 4.01
C ILE A 441 15.37 25.30 4.11
N GLY A 442 15.83 24.87 5.29
CA GLY A 442 17.22 24.44 5.47
C GLY A 442 18.24 25.47 5.00
N GLU A 443 19.09 25.06 4.06
CA GLU A 443 20.18 25.89 3.56
C GLU A 443 19.70 27.09 2.71
N THR A 444 18.51 27.05 2.09
CA THR A 444 18.00 28.22 1.34
C THR A 444 17.58 29.34 2.30
N MET A 445 16.96 28.99 3.43
CA MET A 445 16.63 29.93 4.50
C MET A 445 17.87 30.60 5.10
N LEU A 446 18.94 29.82 5.35
CA LEU A 446 20.19 30.37 5.90
C LEU A 446 20.88 31.32 4.93
N LYS A 447 20.84 31.04 3.62
CA LYS A 447 21.38 31.96 2.60
C LYS A 447 20.65 33.30 2.57
N LYS A 448 19.38 33.34 2.98
CA LYS A 448 18.60 34.55 3.18
C LYS A 448 18.95 35.29 4.48
N GLY A 449 19.86 34.73 5.28
CA GLY A 449 20.31 35.31 6.54
C GLY A 449 19.22 35.31 7.62
N VAL A 450 18.32 34.32 7.60
CA VAL A 450 17.27 34.16 8.61
C VAL A 450 17.69 33.13 9.65
N GLU A 451 17.69 33.53 10.91
CA GLU A 451 17.98 32.68 12.08
C GLU A 451 16.75 32.65 12.98
N PRO A 452 15.80 31.72 12.75
CA PRO A 452 14.51 31.77 13.40
C PRO A 452 14.58 31.32 14.87
N ALA A 453 13.83 32.00 15.74
CA ALA A 453 13.61 31.60 17.11
C ALA A 453 12.77 30.33 17.15
N LEU A 454 13.23 29.32 17.90
CA LEU A 454 12.46 28.10 18.06
C LEU A 454 11.36 28.30 19.11
N ASP A 455 11.70 28.86 20.25
CA ASP A 455 10.80 29.19 21.35
C ASP A 455 10.64 30.69 21.52
N GLY A 456 9.44 31.13 21.89
CA GLY A 456 9.22 32.51 22.27
C GLY A 456 7.79 32.98 22.14
N THR A 457 7.50 34.06 22.86
CA THR A 457 6.30 34.87 22.71
C THR A 457 6.77 36.30 22.45
N PHE A 458 6.20 36.93 21.44
CA PHE A 458 6.61 38.25 20.97
C PHE A 458 5.38 39.13 20.77
N LYS A 459 5.62 40.44 20.66
CA LYS A 459 4.60 41.42 20.29
C LYS A 459 4.96 41.98 18.91
N ILE A 460 3.98 41.98 18.01
CA ILE A 460 4.15 42.49 16.66
C ILE A 460 3.06 43.52 16.38
N LYS A 461 3.46 44.67 15.82
CA LYS A 461 2.54 45.65 15.27
C LYS A 461 2.18 45.26 13.85
N LEU A 462 0.89 45.10 13.58
CA LEU A 462 0.34 44.77 12.26
C LEU A 462 0.25 46.03 11.39
N VAL A 463 0.03 45.84 10.09
CA VAL A 463 -0.16 46.94 9.13
C VAL A 463 -1.39 47.80 9.45
N ASP A 464 -2.42 47.22 10.06
CA ASP A 464 -3.63 47.93 10.51
C ASP A 464 -3.41 48.76 11.80
N GLY A 465 -2.18 48.75 12.33
CA GLY A 465 -1.77 49.50 13.52
C GLY A 465 -1.99 48.77 14.83
N LYS A 466 -2.67 47.62 14.86
CA LYS A 466 -2.90 46.84 16.08
C LYS A 466 -1.62 46.13 16.52
N GLU A 467 -1.39 46.09 17.83
CA GLU A 467 -0.37 45.22 18.42
C GLU A 467 -1.02 43.89 18.79
N VAL A 468 -0.44 42.79 18.31
CA VAL A 468 -0.87 41.43 18.63
C VAL A 468 0.25 40.66 19.31
N GLU A 469 -0.13 39.80 20.25
CA GLU A 469 0.77 38.83 20.85
C GLU A 469 0.83 37.57 19.98
N VAL A 470 2.03 37.12 19.70
CA VAL A 470 2.32 35.96 18.87
C VAL A 470 3.23 35.01 19.64
N ALA A 471 3.15 33.72 19.34
CA ALA A 471 4.09 32.73 19.84
C ALA A 471 4.57 31.83 18.70
N THR A 472 5.75 31.25 18.85
CA THR A 472 6.16 30.20 17.91
C THR A 472 5.21 29.00 18.05
N LEU A 473 5.02 28.27 16.95
CA LEU A 473 4.22 27.04 16.96
C LEU A 473 4.79 26.03 17.95
N TRP A 474 6.12 25.96 18.09
CA TRP A 474 6.80 25.18 19.12
C TRP A 474 6.31 25.51 20.55
N THR A 475 6.29 26.80 20.91
CA THR A 475 5.86 27.23 22.25
C THR A 475 4.41 26.86 22.50
N LEU A 476 3.53 26.99 21.50
CA LEU A 476 2.14 26.54 21.64
C LEU A 476 2.01 25.02 21.73
N TYR A 477 2.83 24.27 20.99
CA TYR A 477 2.86 22.81 21.04
C TYR A 477 3.24 22.31 22.44
N GLN A 478 4.24 22.94 23.06
CA GLN A 478 4.65 22.63 24.44
C GLN A 478 3.57 22.89 25.48
N VAL A 479 2.64 23.82 25.25
CA VAL A 479 1.50 24.05 26.17
C VAL A 479 0.61 22.81 26.21
N HIS A 480 0.30 22.24 25.04
CA HIS A 480 -0.56 21.06 24.94
C HIS A 480 0.13 19.75 25.35
N LEU A 481 1.45 19.65 25.19
CA LEU A 481 2.20 18.48 25.66
C LEU A 481 2.15 18.30 27.18
N LYS A 482 1.83 19.34 27.96
CA LYS A 482 1.76 19.25 29.44
C LYS A 482 0.76 18.20 29.92
N ASP A 483 -0.30 17.95 29.15
CA ASP A 483 -1.37 17.03 29.48
C ASP A 483 -0.96 15.54 29.32
N TYR A 484 0.24 15.26 28.79
CA TYR A 484 0.73 13.92 28.50
C TYR A 484 1.93 13.55 29.38
N ASP A 485 1.83 13.80 30.68
CA ASP A 485 2.78 13.24 31.65
C ASP A 485 2.74 11.69 31.65
N ILE A 486 3.81 11.08 32.17
CA ILE A 486 4.00 9.64 32.13
C ILE A 486 2.87 8.86 32.84
N ASP A 487 2.32 9.37 33.94
CA ASP A 487 1.28 8.69 34.69
C ASP A 487 -0.05 8.75 33.95
N THR A 488 -0.39 9.91 33.38
CA THR A 488 -1.56 10.10 32.52
C THR A 488 -1.48 9.20 31.28
N VAL A 489 -0.32 9.15 30.62
CA VAL A 489 -0.11 8.31 29.44
C VAL A 489 -0.24 6.83 29.78
N CYS A 490 0.35 6.37 30.88
CA CYS A 490 0.20 4.98 31.33
C CYS A 490 -1.25 4.66 31.70
N ASP A 491 -2.01 5.60 32.27
CA ASP A 491 -3.43 5.37 32.56
C ASP A 491 -4.27 5.20 31.29
N ILE A 492 -4.04 6.04 30.27
CA ILE A 492 -4.74 5.98 28.97
C ILE A 492 -4.40 4.69 28.24
N THR A 493 -3.10 4.41 28.10
CA THR A 493 -2.55 3.37 27.24
C THR A 493 -2.50 2.00 27.90
N LYS A 494 -2.46 1.97 29.23
CA LYS A 494 -2.13 0.78 30.04
C LYS A 494 -0.75 0.19 29.74
N ALA A 495 0.13 0.96 29.07
CA ALA A 495 1.52 0.58 28.89
C ALA A 495 2.27 0.63 30.23
N PRO A 496 3.20 -0.30 30.50
CA PRO A 496 4.02 -0.27 31.71
C PRO A 496 4.95 0.93 31.72
N LYS A 497 4.95 1.68 32.83
CA LYS A 497 5.66 2.97 32.98
C LYS A 497 7.16 2.89 32.73
N GLU A 498 7.78 1.77 33.07
CA GLU A 498 9.22 1.53 32.91
C GLU A 498 9.63 1.22 31.46
N LEU A 499 8.67 0.86 30.61
CA LEU A 499 8.91 0.57 29.19
C LEU A 499 8.66 1.79 28.29
N VAL A 500 7.82 2.72 28.75
CA VAL A 500 7.59 4.04 28.13
C VAL A 500 8.75 4.97 28.48
#